data_AF-A0A9Q0E8Q7-F1
#
_entry.id   AF-A0A9Q0E8Q7-F1
#
_cell.length_a   1.000
_cell.length_b   1.000
_cell.length_c   1.000
_cell.angle_alpha   90.00
_cell.angle_beta   90.00
_cell.angle_gamma   90.00
#
_symmetry.space_group_name_H-M   'P 1'
#
loop_
_entity.id
_entity.type
_entity.pdbx_description
1 polymer ?
#
loop_
_entity_poly.entity_id
_entity_poly.type
_entity_poly.pdbx_seq_one_letter_code
_entity_poly.pdbx_strand_id
1 'polypeptide(L)'
;MENTETSLYCVLEEPLINGARMDIQDRTTPGLTSMLCTTGAVTLRSIVDVAGTGLNHAVAVASLLGQKSIRQTRNLLRRWTERLTEEEFRILQDYGSGVETPGEGDPFPDLGLPPDLDGYSGPLVDVGSLERLDLHTVKGKVFYKCCVKVMNKCKLDGRADTVWRKKTGGRQQHNTSLAGSL
;
A
#
# COMPACT_ATOMS: atom_id res chain seq x y z
N MET A 1 4.93 -1.34 -18.16
CA MET A 1 5.55 -0.61 -17.06
C MET A 1 4.64 0.56 -16.78
N GLU A 2 3.71 0.41 -15.85
CA GLU A 2 2.93 1.55 -15.35
C GLU A 2 3.90 2.41 -14.55
N ASN A 3 4.11 3.65 -15.00
CA ASN A 3 4.70 4.70 -14.18
C ASN A 3 3.65 5.02 -13.12
N THR A 4 3.73 4.36 -11.96
CA THR A 4 3.07 4.86 -10.76
C THR A 4 3.85 6.10 -10.36
N GLU A 5 3.36 7.28 -10.73
CA GLU A 5 3.94 8.55 -10.29
C GLU A 5 4.04 8.51 -8.77
N THR A 6 5.26 8.53 -8.25
CA THR A 6 5.51 8.46 -6.82
C THR A 6 5.10 9.81 -6.22
N SER A 7 3.97 9.86 -5.52
CA SER A 7 3.49 11.08 -4.87
C SER A 7 4.37 11.43 -3.66
N LEU A 8 4.93 12.65 -3.66
CA LEU A 8 5.68 13.20 -2.53
C LEU A 8 4.82 13.20 -1.25
N TYR A 9 3.55 13.56 -1.35
CA TYR A 9 2.64 13.54 -0.21
C TYR A 9 2.53 12.15 0.40
N CYS A 10 2.32 11.12 -0.43
CA CYS A 10 2.22 9.73 0.03
C CYS A 10 3.53 9.24 0.67
N VAL A 11 4.69 9.59 0.10
CA VAL A 11 6.00 9.24 0.67
C VAL A 11 6.18 9.88 2.05
N LEU A 12 5.84 11.16 2.19
CA LEU A 12 5.97 11.89 3.46
C LEU A 12 4.99 11.37 4.54
N GLU A 13 3.79 10.94 4.15
CA GLU A 13 2.79 10.38 5.08
C GLU A 13 2.99 8.89 5.36
N GLU A 14 3.98 8.24 4.76
CA GLU A 14 4.28 6.83 4.98
C GLU A 14 4.50 6.54 6.49
N PRO A 15 3.69 5.65 7.11
CA PRO A 15 3.79 5.38 8.54
C PRO A 15 5.07 4.61 8.90
N LEU A 16 5.63 4.92 10.07
CA LEU A 16 6.84 4.29 10.61
C LEU A 16 6.56 3.14 11.60
N ILE A 17 5.30 2.76 11.76
CA ILE A 17 4.82 1.83 12.81
C ILE A 17 3.78 0.85 12.26
N ASN A 18 3.40 -0.14 13.08
CA ASN A 18 2.30 -1.08 12.83
C ASN A 18 2.47 -1.97 11.58
N GLY A 19 3.70 -2.33 11.26
CA GLY A 19 4.00 -3.19 10.11
C GLY A 19 3.88 -2.49 8.75
N ALA A 20 3.82 -1.15 8.73
CA ALA A 20 3.95 -0.37 7.51
C ALA A 20 5.32 -0.59 6.83
N ARG A 21 5.48 -0.13 5.59
CA ARG A 21 6.69 -0.38 4.80
C ARG A 21 7.94 0.21 5.47
N MET A 22 7.79 1.35 6.14
CA MET A 22 8.85 2.02 6.89
C MET A 22 8.95 1.59 8.36
N ASP A 23 8.11 0.65 8.80
CA ASP A 23 8.27 0.05 10.13
C ASP A 23 9.51 -0.85 10.15
N ILE A 24 10.53 -0.37 10.87
CA ILE A 24 11.81 -1.07 11.07
C ILE A 24 11.92 -1.65 12.48
N GLN A 25 10.83 -1.65 13.26
CA GLN A 25 10.86 -2.26 14.59
C GLN A 25 11.06 -3.77 14.48
N ASP A 26 12.14 -4.25 15.08
CA ASP A 26 12.44 -5.66 15.22
C ASP A 26 13.24 -5.91 16.49
N ARG A 27 13.83 -7.12 16.61
CA ARG A 27 14.65 -7.50 17.76
C ARG A 27 15.87 -6.59 18.01
N THR A 28 16.33 -5.87 16.98
CA THR A 28 17.51 -4.98 17.05
C THR A 28 17.16 -3.53 17.36
N THR A 29 15.88 -3.15 17.24
CA THR A 29 15.35 -1.79 17.46
C THR A 29 14.20 -1.81 18.49
N PRO A 30 14.41 -2.41 19.69
CA PRO A 30 13.34 -2.57 20.66
C PRO A 30 12.83 -1.22 21.16
N GLY A 31 11.50 -1.08 21.26
CA GLY A 31 10.84 0.10 21.80
C GLY A 31 10.74 1.28 20.82
N LEU A 32 11.16 1.11 19.56
CA LEU A 32 11.08 2.16 18.54
C LEU A 32 9.65 2.69 18.37
N THR A 33 8.66 1.80 18.20
CA THR A 33 7.25 2.20 18.07
C THR A 33 6.79 3.02 19.26
N SER A 34 7.17 2.63 20.48
CA SER A 34 6.81 3.39 21.70
C SER A 34 7.40 4.80 21.69
N MET A 35 8.67 4.94 21.29
CA MET A 35 9.31 6.26 21.18
C MET A 35 8.62 7.14 20.14
N LEU A 36 8.35 6.61 18.94
CA LEU A 36 7.67 7.33 17.87
C LEU A 36 6.25 7.76 18.28
N CYS A 37 5.50 6.89 18.94
CA CYS A 37 4.17 7.21 19.45
C CYS A 37 4.21 8.29 20.55
N THR A 38 5.21 8.21 21.45
CA THR A 38 5.35 9.18 22.55
C THR A 38 5.66 10.58 22.03
N THR A 39 6.43 10.68 20.95
CA THR A 39 6.85 11.95 20.36
C THR A 39 5.90 12.44 19.27
N GLY A 40 4.93 11.61 18.86
CA GLY A 40 4.05 11.87 17.72
C GLY A 40 4.74 11.77 16.35
N ALA A 41 6.01 11.37 16.30
CA ALA A 41 6.81 11.28 15.07
C ALA A 41 6.54 9.95 14.33
N VAL A 42 5.29 9.69 13.99
CA VAL A 42 4.84 8.38 13.45
C VAL A 42 4.85 8.30 11.92
N THR A 43 5.15 9.39 11.22
CA THR A 43 5.26 9.44 9.75
C THR A 43 6.66 9.80 9.30
N LEU A 44 7.00 9.47 8.05
CA LEU A 44 8.30 9.83 7.47
C LEU A 44 8.55 11.34 7.51
N ARG A 45 7.52 12.16 7.29
CA ARG A 45 7.59 13.63 7.37
C ARG A 45 8.18 14.10 8.68
N SER A 46 7.69 13.61 9.81
CA SER A 46 8.19 14.02 11.13
C SER A 46 9.69 13.76 11.31
N ILE A 47 10.19 12.69 10.69
CA ILE A 47 11.62 12.39 10.72
C ILE A 47 12.39 13.26 9.72
N VAL A 48 11.89 13.42 8.49
CA VAL A 48 12.52 14.25 7.44
C VAL A 48 12.65 15.70 7.89
N ASP A 49 11.63 16.27 8.53
CA ASP A 49 11.63 17.66 9.02
C ASP A 49 12.75 17.91 10.03
N VAL A 50 13.16 16.89 10.77
CA VAL A 50 14.21 16.97 11.81
C VAL A 50 15.56 16.48 11.29
N ALA A 51 15.57 15.43 10.48
CA ALA A 51 16.77 14.79 9.95
C ALA A 51 17.33 15.47 8.70
N GLY A 52 16.53 16.30 8.04
CA GLY A 52 16.72 16.74 6.67
C GLY A 52 16.31 15.66 5.66
N THR A 53 16.15 16.06 4.39
CA THR A 53 15.71 15.19 3.29
C THR A 53 16.70 14.07 2.96
N GLY A 54 17.98 14.24 3.32
CA GLY A 54 19.00 13.20 3.25
C GLY A 54 19.04 12.23 4.43
N LEU A 55 18.14 12.36 5.42
CA LEU A 55 18.07 11.54 6.64
C LEU A 55 19.42 11.38 7.36
N ASN A 56 20.21 12.45 7.48
CA ASN A 56 21.60 12.39 7.96
C ASN A 56 21.84 13.08 9.32
N HIS A 57 20.93 13.91 9.81
CA HIS A 57 21.07 14.61 11.10
C HIS A 57 20.69 13.73 12.31
N ALA A 58 21.51 12.71 12.58
CA ALA A 58 21.27 11.77 13.69
C ALA A 58 21.18 12.40 15.08
N VAL A 59 21.83 13.54 15.32
CA VAL A 59 21.76 14.23 16.63
C VAL A 59 20.37 14.80 16.87
N ALA A 60 19.79 15.46 15.86
CA ALA A 60 18.47 16.05 15.96
C ALA A 60 17.39 14.97 16.15
N VAL A 61 17.48 13.87 15.40
CA VAL A 61 16.56 12.72 15.54
C VAL A 61 16.74 12.03 16.89
N ALA A 62 17.97 11.96 17.42
CA ALA A 62 18.21 11.39 18.74
C ALA A 62 17.54 12.21 19.84
N SER A 63 17.64 13.54 19.76
CA SER A 63 16.93 14.46 20.64
C SER A 63 15.42 14.32 20.52
N LEU A 64 14.88 14.23 19.30
CA LEU A 64 13.45 14.01 19.07
C LEU A 64 12.96 12.72 19.74
N LEU A 65 13.64 11.59 19.51
CA LEU A 65 13.22 10.27 20.01
C LEU A 65 13.59 10.03 21.48
N GLY A 66 14.24 10.97 22.16
CA GLY A 66 14.79 10.76 23.50
C GLY A 66 15.89 9.68 23.54
N GLN A 67 16.51 9.38 22.40
CA GLN A 67 17.57 8.38 22.28
C GLN A 67 18.90 8.94 22.76
N LYS A 68 19.51 8.27 23.73
CA LYS A 68 20.85 8.66 24.25
C LYS A 68 21.98 8.28 23.29
N SER A 69 21.78 7.26 22.46
CA SER A 69 22.84 6.71 21.62
C SER A 69 22.74 7.21 20.18
N ILE A 70 23.61 8.15 19.81
CA ILE A 70 23.73 8.64 18.43
C ILE A 70 24.04 7.50 17.45
N ARG A 71 24.81 6.49 17.89
CA ARG A 71 25.11 5.32 17.05
C ARG A 71 23.83 4.55 16.70
N GLN A 72 22.93 4.36 17.67
CA GLN A 72 21.65 3.69 17.42
C GLN A 72 20.79 4.53 16.49
N THR A 73 20.72 5.85 16.70
CA THR A 73 19.96 6.74 15.81
C THR A 73 20.49 6.75 14.38
N ARG A 74 21.82 6.73 14.18
CA ARG A 74 22.41 6.57 12.83
C ARG A 74 22.01 5.25 12.19
N ASN A 75 21.93 4.18 12.96
CA ASN A 75 21.48 2.88 12.45
C ASN A 75 20.01 2.92 12.05
N LEU A 76 19.14 3.58 12.83
CA LEU A 76 17.73 3.78 12.47
C LEU A 76 17.61 4.55 11.16
N LEU A 77 18.30 5.69 11.05
CA LEU A 77 18.26 6.52 9.84
C LEU A 77 18.72 5.75 8.62
N ARG A 78 19.86 5.04 8.71
CA ARG A 78 20.33 4.16 7.63
C ARG A 78 19.27 3.14 7.22
N ARG A 79 18.61 2.48 8.17
CA ARG A 79 17.58 1.48 7.87
C ARG A 79 16.35 2.08 7.21
N TRP A 80 15.94 3.29 7.57
CA TRP A 80 14.89 4.00 6.85
C TRP A 80 15.33 4.39 5.45
N THR A 81 16.57 4.86 5.27
CA THR A 81 17.13 5.14 3.94
C THR A 81 17.16 3.89 3.06
N GLU A 82 17.53 2.73 3.59
CA GLU A 82 17.52 1.44 2.88
C GLU A 82 16.12 0.98 2.44
N ARG A 83 15.05 1.55 3.01
CA ARG A 83 13.65 1.24 2.65
C ARG A 83 13.09 2.18 1.57
N LEU A 84 13.76 3.30 1.31
CA LEU A 84 13.40 4.23 0.25
C LEU A 84 13.91 3.70 -1.10
N THR A 85 13.11 3.85 -2.15
CA THR A 85 13.58 3.64 -3.52
C THR A 85 14.43 4.81 -3.98
N GLU A 86 15.23 4.63 -5.04
CA GLU A 86 16.02 5.72 -5.64
C GLU A 86 15.13 6.88 -6.09
N GLU A 87 13.93 6.57 -6.60
CA GLU A 87 12.95 7.57 -7.01
C GLU A 87 12.38 8.36 -5.84
N GLU A 88 11.97 7.69 -4.76
CA GLU A 88 11.50 8.34 -3.53
C GLU A 88 12.58 9.24 -2.93
N PHE A 89 13.83 8.77 -2.94
CA PHE A 89 14.95 9.56 -2.43
C PHE A 89 15.22 10.82 -3.26
N ARG A 90 15.10 10.73 -4.60
CA ARG A 90 15.18 11.88 -5.49
C ARG A 90 14.07 12.89 -5.22
N ILE A 91 12.83 12.41 -5.06
CA ILE A 91 11.67 13.26 -4.75
C ILE A 91 11.84 13.99 -3.40
N LEU A 92 12.43 13.33 -2.40
CA LEU A 92 12.78 14.00 -1.14
C LEU A 92 13.86 15.07 -1.31
N GLN A 93 14.84 14.88 -2.21
CA GLN A 93 15.82 15.93 -2.52
C GLN A 93 15.18 17.12 -3.23
N ASP A 94 14.28 16.86 -4.19
CA ASP A 94 13.53 17.90 -4.90
C ASP A 94 12.63 18.69 -3.92
N TYR A 95 12.01 18.01 -2.96
CA TYR A 95 11.31 18.65 -1.83
C TYR A 95 12.23 19.56 -1.01
N GLY A 96 13.43 19.08 -0.65
CA GLY A 96 14.40 19.86 0.13
C GLY A 96 14.96 21.09 -0.59
N SER A 97 14.94 21.08 -1.93
CA SER A 97 15.34 22.21 -2.77
C SER A 97 14.17 23.14 -3.14
N GLY A 98 12.93 22.77 -2.76
CA GLY A 98 11.72 23.54 -3.05
C GLY A 98 11.21 23.39 -4.49
N VAL A 99 11.69 22.40 -5.24
CA VAL A 99 11.23 22.06 -6.59
C VAL A 99 9.89 21.35 -6.54
N GLU A 100 9.71 20.45 -5.57
CA GLU A 100 8.48 19.71 -5.33
C GLU A 100 7.80 20.17 -4.04
N THR A 101 6.47 20.24 -4.04
CA THR A 101 5.67 20.59 -2.87
C THR A 101 4.60 19.54 -2.64
N PRO A 102 4.33 19.12 -1.38
CA PRO A 102 3.36 18.07 -1.12
C PRO A 102 1.95 18.50 -1.59
N GLY A 103 1.40 17.81 -2.59
CA GLY A 103 0.04 18.00 -3.05
C GLY A 103 -0.94 17.26 -2.14
N GLU A 104 -1.75 17.98 -1.37
CA GLU A 104 -2.77 17.35 -0.50
C GLU A 104 -3.91 16.69 -1.31
N GLY A 105 -4.02 17.03 -2.60
CA GLY A 105 -4.91 16.41 -3.58
C GLY A 105 -4.29 15.27 -4.37
N ASP A 106 -3.06 14.85 -4.03
CA ASP A 106 -2.42 13.73 -4.71
C ASP A 106 -3.26 12.46 -4.51
N PRO A 107 -3.54 11.70 -5.59
CA PRO A 107 -4.31 10.48 -5.47
C PRO A 107 -3.56 9.49 -4.57
N PHE A 108 -4.29 8.88 -3.65
CA PHE A 108 -3.78 7.74 -2.89
C PHE A 108 -3.40 6.62 -3.89
N PRO A 109 -2.26 5.92 -3.70
CA PRO A 109 -1.81 4.92 -4.65
C PRO A 109 -2.86 3.82 -4.86
N ASP A 110 -2.98 3.34 -6.10
CA ASP A 110 -3.95 2.31 -6.48
C ASP A 110 -3.71 1.01 -5.69
N LEU A 111 -4.59 0.75 -4.71
CA LEU A 111 -4.57 -0.46 -3.91
C LEU A 111 -5.34 -1.57 -4.61
N GLY A 112 -4.64 -2.39 -5.40
CA GLY A 112 -5.24 -3.56 -6.05
C GLY A 112 -4.84 -4.88 -5.39
N LEU A 113 -5.80 -5.76 -5.08
CA LEU A 113 -5.53 -7.16 -4.72
C LEU A 113 -5.66 -8.08 -5.95
N PRO A 114 -4.57 -8.73 -6.42
CA PRO A 114 -4.70 -9.74 -7.45
C PRO A 114 -5.37 -11.01 -6.87
N PRO A 115 -6.44 -11.53 -7.48
CA PRO A 115 -7.01 -12.80 -7.06
C PRO A 115 -6.10 -13.96 -7.51
N ASP A 116 -5.45 -14.63 -6.57
CA ASP A 116 -4.64 -15.83 -6.85
C ASP A 116 -5.53 -17.02 -7.19
N LEU A 117 -5.70 -17.26 -8.49
CA LEU A 117 -6.49 -18.35 -9.07
C LEU A 117 -5.68 -19.19 -10.09
N ASP A 118 -4.36 -19.04 -10.08
CA ASP A 118 -3.47 -19.70 -11.03
C ASP A 118 -3.61 -21.22 -10.95
N GLY A 119 -3.75 -21.86 -12.12
CA GLY A 119 -3.91 -23.31 -12.23
C GLY A 119 -5.31 -23.86 -11.90
N TYR A 120 -6.28 -23.00 -11.57
CA TYR A 120 -7.66 -23.40 -11.32
C TYR A 120 -8.59 -22.90 -12.42
N SER A 121 -9.57 -23.72 -12.82
CA SER A 121 -10.48 -23.38 -13.92
C SER A 121 -11.92 -23.82 -13.66
N GLY A 122 -12.86 -23.13 -14.30
CA GLY A 122 -14.27 -23.48 -14.27
C GLY A 122 -15.20 -22.32 -13.91
N PRO A 123 -16.52 -22.49 -14.14
CA PRO A 123 -17.50 -21.41 -14.06
C PRO A 123 -17.68 -20.83 -12.65
N LEU A 124 -17.29 -21.59 -11.61
CA LEU A 124 -17.37 -21.16 -10.22
C LEU A 124 -16.10 -20.48 -9.72
N VAL A 125 -14.98 -20.65 -10.42
CA VAL A 125 -13.68 -20.03 -10.11
C VAL A 125 -13.47 -18.76 -10.95
N ASP A 126 -14.11 -18.64 -12.11
CA ASP A 126 -14.02 -17.48 -12.99
C ASP A 126 -14.44 -16.16 -12.30
N VAL A 127 -13.50 -15.24 -12.12
CA VAL A 127 -13.74 -13.89 -11.56
C VAL A 127 -13.96 -12.86 -12.69
N GLY A 128 -14.02 -13.31 -13.95
CA GLY A 128 -14.06 -12.45 -15.13
C GLY A 128 -12.67 -11.96 -15.52
N SER A 129 -12.60 -10.90 -16.33
CA SER A 129 -11.36 -10.25 -16.78
C SER A 129 -10.70 -9.38 -15.71
N LEU A 130 -10.84 -9.74 -14.42
CA LEU A 130 -10.40 -8.91 -13.31
C LEU A 130 -8.95 -9.24 -12.96
N GLU A 131 -8.01 -8.48 -13.51
CA GLU A 131 -6.57 -8.64 -13.23
C GLU A 131 -6.22 -8.26 -11.79
N ARG A 132 -6.82 -7.19 -11.25
CA ARG A 132 -6.72 -6.77 -9.85
C ARG A 132 -8.07 -6.24 -9.34
N LEU A 133 -8.36 -6.51 -8.07
CA LEU A 133 -9.45 -5.87 -7.32
C LEU A 133 -8.97 -4.54 -6.77
N ASP A 134 -9.30 -3.45 -7.46
CA ASP A 134 -9.09 -2.11 -6.92
C ASP A 134 -9.98 -1.88 -5.68
N LEU A 135 -9.35 -1.76 -4.52
CA LEU A 135 -10.01 -1.56 -3.23
C LEU A 135 -10.71 -0.20 -3.11
N HIS A 136 -10.32 0.79 -3.91
CA HIS A 136 -10.96 2.09 -3.89
C HIS A 136 -12.33 2.06 -4.59
N THR A 137 -12.43 1.42 -5.75
CA THR A 137 -13.66 1.42 -6.56
C THR A 137 -14.52 0.15 -6.42
N VAL A 138 -13.97 -0.95 -5.91
CA VAL A 138 -14.69 -2.23 -5.88
C VAL A 138 -15.91 -2.19 -4.96
N LYS A 139 -17.05 -2.66 -5.48
CA LYS A 139 -18.25 -2.88 -4.66
C LYS A 139 -18.05 -4.03 -3.69
N GLY A 140 -18.49 -3.89 -2.44
CA GLY A 140 -18.33 -4.92 -1.39
C GLY A 140 -18.84 -6.32 -1.77
N LYS A 141 -19.91 -6.41 -2.58
CA LYS A 141 -20.40 -7.70 -3.10
C LYS A 141 -19.43 -8.38 -4.07
N VAL A 142 -18.72 -7.61 -4.90
CA VAL A 142 -17.70 -8.12 -5.83
C VAL A 142 -16.48 -8.56 -5.02
N PHE A 143 -16.03 -7.73 -4.10
CA PHE A 143 -14.94 -8.07 -3.18
C PHE A 143 -15.18 -9.38 -2.42
N TYR A 144 -16.32 -9.49 -1.72
CA TYR A 144 -16.69 -10.70 -0.96
C TYR A 144 -16.72 -11.95 -1.85
N LYS A 145 -17.32 -11.86 -3.04
CA LYS A 145 -17.35 -12.98 -3.99
C LYS A 145 -15.96 -13.44 -4.38
N CYS A 146 -15.04 -12.50 -4.64
CA CYS A 146 -13.68 -12.83 -5.00
C CYS A 146 -12.95 -13.53 -3.85
N CYS A 147 -13.05 -13.00 -2.62
CA CYS A 147 -12.47 -13.65 -1.44
C CYS A 147 -12.99 -15.08 -1.28
N VAL A 148 -14.31 -15.29 -1.39
CA VAL A 148 -14.91 -16.63 -1.27
C VAL A 148 -14.39 -17.59 -2.34
N LYS A 149 -14.24 -17.11 -3.58
CA LYS A 149 -13.72 -17.93 -4.69
C LYS A 149 -12.25 -18.29 -4.48
N VAL A 150 -11.40 -17.32 -4.17
CA VAL A 150 -9.97 -17.54 -3.90
C VAL A 150 -9.78 -18.50 -2.73
N MET A 151 -10.49 -18.30 -1.61
CA MET A 151 -10.42 -19.19 -0.44
C MET A 151 -10.88 -20.63 -0.71
N ASN A 152 -11.79 -20.83 -1.67
CA ASN A 152 -12.38 -22.14 -1.96
C ASN A 152 -11.92 -22.71 -3.31
N LYS A 153 -10.90 -22.15 -3.94
CA LYS A 153 -10.49 -22.46 -5.32
C LYS A 153 -10.31 -23.97 -5.56
N CYS A 154 -9.63 -24.69 -4.67
CA CYS A 154 -9.45 -26.15 -4.78
C CYS A 154 -10.76 -26.96 -4.77
N LYS A 155 -11.81 -26.47 -4.09
CA LYS A 155 -13.11 -27.16 -4.01
C LYS A 155 -14.05 -26.78 -5.17
N LEU A 156 -13.77 -25.67 -5.82
CA LEU A 156 -14.56 -25.12 -6.92
C LEU A 156 -13.99 -25.49 -8.29
N ASP A 157 -12.72 -25.92 -8.33
CA ASP A 157 -12.02 -26.34 -9.54
C ASP A 157 -12.74 -27.48 -10.26
N GLY A 158 -12.92 -27.33 -11.57
CA GLY A 158 -13.63 -28.29 -12.42
C GLY A 158 -15.10 -28.52 -12.06
N ARG A 159 -15.64 -27.84 -11.05
CA ARG A 159 -17.01 -28.07 -10.58
C ARG A 159 -18.02 -27.42 -11.51
N ALA A 160 -18.90 -28.23 -12.07
CA ALA A 160 -20.03 -27.75 -12.87
C ALA A 160 -20.96 -26.86 -12.03
N ASP A 161 -21.47 -25.80 -12.65
CA ASP A 161 -22.48 -24.96 -12.03
C ASP A 161 -23.81 -25.71 -11.88
N THR A 162 -24.61 -25.33 -10.88
CA THR A 162 -25.85 -26.06 -10.58
C THR A 162 -26.93 -25.73 -11.60
N VAL A 163 -27.72 -26.74 -11.99
CA VAL A 163 -28.87 -26.58 -12.89
C VAL A 163 -29.90 -25.56 -12.39
N TRP A 164 -29.95 -25.36 -11.07
CA TRP A 164 -30.82 -24.39 -10.43
C TRP A 164 -30.41 -22.96 -10.73
N ARG A 165 -29.11 -22.63 -10.81
CA ARG A 165 -28.67 -21.26 -11.14
C ARG A 165 -29.08 -20.84 -12.56
N LYS A 166 -29.10 -21.81 -13.49
CA LYS A 166 -29.58 -21.61 -14.87
C LYS A 166 -31.10 -21.40 -14.91
N LYS A 167 -31.86 -22.15 -14.11
CA LYS A 167 -33.33 -22.07 -14.07
C LYS A 167 -33.87 -20.88 -13.28
N THR A 168 -33.19 -20.43 -12.23
CA THR A 168 -33.65 -19.31 -11.38
C THR A 168 -33.16 -17.95 -11.84
N GLY A 169 -32.51 -17.87 -13.01
CA GLY A 169 -31.97 -16.62 -13.53
C GLY A 169 -30.98 -16.02 -12.55
N GLY A 170 -29.87 -16.72 -12.27
CA GLY A 170 -28.78 -16.14 -11.48
C GLY A 170 -28.34 -14.83 -12.15
N ARG A 171 -28.75 -13.68 -11.59
CA ARG A 171 -28.53 -12.32 -12.11
C ARG A 171 -27.17 -12.20 -12.80
N GLN A 172 -27.15 -12.39 -14.12
CA GLN A 172 -26.09 -11.90 -14.99
C GLN A 172 -26.22 -10.39 -14.95
N GLN A 173 -25.23 -9.72 -14.36
CA GLN A 173 -25.08 -8.28 -14.56
C GLN A 173 -24.65 -8.09 -16.00
N HIS A 174 -25.61 -7.90 -16.90
CA HIS A 174 -25.35 -7.28 -18.18
C HIS A 174 -24.89 -5.84 -17.90
N ASN A 175 -23.61 -5.56 -18.13
CA ASN A 175 -23.18 -4.19 -18.39
C ASN A 175 -23.75 -3.81 -19.75
N THR A 176 -24.85 -3.08 -19.77
CA THR A 176 -25.30 -2.38 -20.98
C THR A 176 -24.43 -1.15 -21.17
N SER A 177 -23.51 -1.24 -22.12
CA SER A 177 -23.02 -0.07 -22.86
C SER A 177 -24.22 0.63 -23.49
N LEU A 178 -24.51 1.85 -23.02
CA LEU A 178 -25.34 2.82 -23.73
C LEU A 178 -24.41 3.61 -24.65
N ALA A 179 -24.27 3.16 -25.90
CA ALA A 179 -23.86 4.03 -26.99
C ALA A 179 -25.14 4.39 -27.76
N GLY A 180 -25.64 5.59 -27.49
CA GLY A 180 -26.78 6.18 -28.18
C GLY A 180 -26.43 6.53 -29.63
N SER A 181 -27.38 6.26 -30.51
CA SER A 181 -27.41 6.73 -31.88
C SER A 181 -27.55 8.25 -31.94
N LEU A 182 -26.73 8.89 -32.77
CA LEU A 182 -27.14 9.96 -33.69
C LEU A 182 -26.46 9.68 -35.04
#